data_AF-A0A350CSB1-F1
#
_entry.id   AF-A0A350CSB1-F1
#
_cell.length_a   1.000
_cell.length_b   1.000
_cell.length_c   1.000
_cell.angle_alpha   90.00
_cell.angle_beta   90.00
_cell.angle_gamma   90.00
#
_symmetry.space_group_name_H-M   'P 1'
#
loop_
_entity.id
_entity.type
_entity.pdbx_description
1 polymer ?
#
loop_
_entity_poly.entity_id
_entity_poly.type
_entity_poly.pdbx_seq_one_letter_code
_entity_poly.pdbx_strand_id
1 'polypeptide(L)' 'LVLAARNAVQLDLVAAECAAHQAQVLVVPTDVSVRIQCRRLVVTAVERFGRIDVLVNNA' A
#
# COMPACT_ATOMS: atom_id res chain seq x y z
N LEU A 1 -3.62 -0.42 -6.87
CA LEU A 1 -3.30 -1.35 -5.77
C LEU A 1 -2.34 -0.67 -4.82
N VAL A 2 -2.71 -0.54 -3.54
CA VAL A 2 -1.81 0.01 -2.51
C VAL A 2 -1.27 -1.14 -1.68
N LEU A 3 0.05 -1.27 -1.59
CA LEU A 3 0.71 -2.31 -0.80
C LEU A 3 1.32 -1.69 0.45
N ALA A 4 0.96 -2.23 1.61
CA ALA A 4 1.39 -1.71 2.90
C ALA A 4 1.83 -2.83 3.84
N ALA A 5 3.08 -2.75 4.30
CA ALA A 5 3.70 -3.65 5.26
C ALA A 5 4.95 -2.99 5.87
N ARG A 6 5.53 -3.61 6.90
CA ARG A 6 6.74 -3.10 7.57
C ARG A 6 8.02 -3.30 6.73
N ASN A 7 8.05 -4.32 5.87
CA ASN A 7 9.24 -4.66 5.09
C ASN A 7 9.15 -4.07 3.67
N ALA A 8 9.84 -2.95 3.45
CA ALA A 8 9.87 -2.27 2.16
C ALA A 8 10.42 -3.14 1.02
N VAL A 9 11.45 -3.94 1.28
CA VAL A 9 12.07 -4.81 0.26
C VAL A 9 11.07 -5.86 -0.24
N GLN A 10 10.31 -6.47 0.66
CA GLN A 10 9.27 -7.43 0.28
C GLN A 10 8.12 -6.75 -0.48
N LEU A 11 7.75 -5.53 -0.10
CA LEU A 11 6.75 -4.76 -0.83
C LEU A 11 7.19 -4.44 -2.26
N ASP A 12 8.46 -4.09 -2.46
CA ASP A 12 8.99 -3.77 -3.79
C ASP A 12 8.99 -5.00 -4.71
N LEU A 13 9.26 -6.20 -4.17
CA LEU A 13 9.15 -7.45 -4.93
C LEU A 13 7.72 -7.72 -5.39
N VAL A 14 6.75 -7.61 -4.48
CA VAL A 14 5.32 -7.79 -4.83
C VAL A 14 4.84 -6.70 -5.79
N ALA A 15 5.34 -5.47 -5.62
CA ALA A 15 5.03 -4.37 -6.52
C ALA A 15 5.54 -4.64 -7.94
N ALA A 16 6.74 -5.20 -8.08
CA ALA A 16 7.29 -5.59 -9.38
C ALA A 16 6.46 -6.71 -10.03
N GLU A 17 6.05 -7.72 -9.26
CA GLU A 17 5.17 -8.80 -9.74
C GLU A 17 3.81 -8.24 -10.22
N CYS A 18 3.18 -7.39 -9.42
CA CYS A 18 1.92 -6.73 -9.78
C CYS A 18 2.08 -5.83 -11.02
N ALA A 19 3.18 -5.09 -11.12
CA ALA A 19 3.48 -4.24 -12.27
C ALA A 19 3.71 -5.05 -13.56
N ALA A 20 4.25 -6.28 -13.46
CA ALA A 20 4.35 -7.19 -14.61
C ALA A 20 2.97 -7.57 -15.18
N HIS A 21 1.93 -7.53 -14.34
CA HIS A 21 0.53 -7.65 -14.75
C HIS A 21 -0.14 -6.30 -15.09
N GLN A 22 0.67 -5.26 -15.36
CA GLN A 22 0.22 -3.90 -15.71
C GLN A 22 -0.63 -3.22 -14.63
N ALA A 23 -0.60 -3.71 -13.39
CA ALA A 23 -1.30 -3.07 -12.29
C ALA A 23 -0.62 -1.74 -11.92
N GLN A 24 -1.43 -0.72 -11.63
CA GLN A 24 -0.94 0.51 -11.02
C GLN A 24 -0.71 0.26 -9.52
N VAL A 25 0.54 0.25 -9.10
CA VAL A 25 0.94 -0.04 -7.72
C VAL A 25 1.45 1.21 -7.01
N LEU A 26 1.09 1.36 -5.74
CA LEU A 26 1.68 2.31 -4.81
C LEU A 26 2.18 1.55 -3.58
N VAL A 27 3.48 1.62 -3.32
CA VAL A 27 4.09 1.04 -2.11
C VAL A 27 4.11 2.09 -1.02
N VAL A 28 3.56 1.76 0.15
CA VAL A 28 3.56 2.63 1.33
C VAL A 28 3.99 1.80 2.54
N PRO A 29 5.30 1.79 2.89
CA PRO A 29 5.77 1.10 4.08
C PRO A 29 5.01 1.60 5.31
N THR A 30 4.34 0.68 5.99
CA THR A 30 3.39 1.00 7.06
C THR A 30 3.44 -0.07 8.13
N ASP A 31 3.63 0.34 9.38
CA ASP A 31 3.31 -0.43 10.56
C ASP A 31 1.86 -0.13 10.98
N VAL A 32 0.97 -1.11 10.79
CA VAL A 32 -0.46 -0.96 11.08
C VAL A 32 -0.77 -0.86 12.58
N SER A 33 0.19 -1.19 13.46
CA SER A 33 0.06 -0.95 14.91
C SER A 33 0.24 0.52 15.28
N VAL A 34 0.81 1.33 14.38
CA VAL A 34 1.12 2.74 14.61
C VAL A 34 0.06 3.62 13.94
N ARG A 35 -0.86 4.18 14.74
CA ARG A 35 -2.03 4.96 14.26
C ARG A 35 -1.69 6.07 13.26
N ILE A 36 -0.59 6.80 13.48
CA ILE A 36 -0.19 7.89 12.58
C ILE A 36 0.26 7.37 11.20
N GLN A 37 0.84 6.17 11.14
CA GLN A 37 1.23 5.54 9.88
C GLN A 37 -0.01 5.06 9.11
N CYS A 38 -1.01 4.48 9.79
CA CYS A 38 -2.29 4.14 9.16
C CYS A 38 -2.98 5.38 8.55
N ARG A 39 -2.95 6.51 9.25
CA ARG A 39 -3.51 7.76 8.72
C ARG A 39 -2.77 8.22 7.46
N ARG A 40 -1.43 8.15 7.46
CA ARG A 40 -0.62 8.49 6.28
C ARG A 40 -0.92 7.55 5.12
N LEU A 41 -1.02 6.24 5.36
CA LEU A 41 -1.40 5.25 4.35
C LEU A 41 -2.71 5.62 3.65
N VAL A 42 -3.76 5.92 4.41
CA VAL A 42 -5.07 6.28 3.86
C VAL A 42 -5.00 7.58 3.07
N VAL A 43 -4.34 8.62 3.61
CA VAL A 43 -4.21 9.91 2.91
C VAL A 43 -3.47 9.73 1.59
N THR A 44 -2.32 9.05 1.59
CA THR A 44 -1.54 8.83 0.36
C THR A 44 -2.29 7.97 -0.66
N ALA A 45 -3.04 6.96 -0.21
CA ALA A 45 -3.89 6.16 -1.10
C ALA A 45 -4.97 7.02 -1.78
N VAL A 46 -5.65 7.87 -1.02
CA VAL A 46 -6.70 8.78 -1.53
C VAL A 46 -6.12 9.88 -2.40
N GLU A 47 -4.97 10.46 -2.06
CA GLU A 47 -4.29 11.45 -2.91
C GLU A 47 -3.90 10.86 -4.27
N ARG A 48 -3.48 9.58 -4.30
CA ARG A 48 -3.06 8.91 -5.53
C ARG A 48 -4.23 8.42 -6.39
N PHE A 49 -5.25 7.83 -5.77
CA PHE A 49 -6.32 7.11 -6.46
C PHE A 49 -7.72 7.72 -6.29
N GLY A 50 -7.84 8.82 -5.54
CA GLY A 50 -9.08 9.54 -5.28
C GLY A 50 -9.99 8.92 -4.22
N ARG A 51 -9.97 7.59 -4.06
CA ARG A 51 -10.75 6.85 -3.06
C ARG A 51 -10.14 5.48 -2.75
N ILE A 52 -10.71 4.79 -1.76
CA ILE A 52 -10.41 3.38 -1.44
C ILE A 52 -11.71 2.58 -1.62
N ASP A 53 -11.75 1.70 -2.61
CA ASP A 53 -12.91 0.84 -2.87
C ASP A 53 -12.94 -0.40 -1.97
N VAL A 54 -11.77 -0.98 -1.69
CA VAL A 54 -11.61 -2.23 -0.94
C VAL A 54 -10.41 -2.11 0.00
N LEU A 55 -10.57 -2.61 1.23
CA LEU A 55 -9.50 -2.76 2.21
C LEU A 55 -9.36 -4.23 2.60
N VAL A 56 -8.16 -4.79 2.46
CA VAL A 56 -7.83 -6.14 2.91
C VAL A 56 -6.86 -6.04 4.09
N ASN A 57 -7.34 -6.36 5.29
CA ASN A 57 -6.51 -6.39 6.50
C ASN A 57 -5.83 -7.75 6.63
N ASN A 58 -4.68 -7.89 5.96
CA ASN A 58 -3.84 -9.09 5.99
C ASN A 58 -2.41 -8.68 6.37
N ALA A 59 -2.19 -8.42 7.66
CA ALA A 59 -0.97 -7.82 8.20
C ALA A 59 -0.27 -8.74 9.20
#